data_AF-A0A2S6DPS3-F1
#
_entry.id   AF-A0A2S6DPS3-F1
#
_cell.length_a   1.000
_cell.length_b   1.000
_cell.length_c   1.000
_cell.angle_alpha   90.00
_cell.angle_beta   90.00
_cell.angle_gamma   90.00
#
_symmetry.space_group_name_H-M   'P 1'
#
loop_
_entity.id
_entity.type
_entity.pdbx_description
1 polymer ?
#
loop_
_entity_poly.entity_id
_entity_poly.type
_entity_poly.pdbx_seq_one_letter_code
_entity_poly.pdbx_strand_id
1 'polypeptide(L)'
;MTVKYNQNGELTMDGISLKTIAQSFGTPTIVYDELQIREQMRRYHRAFKDSGLKYNISYASKAFTCLQMVKLVAEEDLQLDVVSEGELYTALEAGFEPSRIHFHGNNKTKHEIRYALENNIGYFVIDSLEEIELIDRYANDTVQVVLRVNPGVEAHTHEFIQTGQEDSKFGLSIQYGLAIKAINKVQQSKHLKLKGVHCHIGSQIEGTEAFIETAKIVLRWLKEQGIQVELLNLGGGFGIKYVEGDESFPIESGIKDITDAIKSEIKVLGIDAPEIGIEPGRSIVGEAGVTLYEVGTIKEIPEINKYVSIDGGMSDHIRTALYDAKYQALLVNRNEEADDSVTIAGKLCESGDIIIKDAKLPSSVKRGDYLAILSTGAYHYSMASNYNQMQKPSVFFLKDGKAREVIKRQSLRQLIINDTK
;
A
#
# COMPACT_ATOMS: atom_id res chain seq x y z
N MET A 1 -8.68 8.01 -14.79
CA MET A 1 -8.64 9.30 -14.09
C MET A 1 -9.78 9.33 -13.10
N THR A 2 -9.44 9.43 -11.82
CA THR A 2 -10.37 9.46 -10.68
C THR A 2 -11.23 10.73 -10.66
N VAL A 3 -10.70 11.82 -11.20
CA VAL A 3 -11.34 13.14 -11.16
C VAL A 3 -11.49 13.76 -12.55
N LYS A 4 -12.53 14.57 -12.70
CA LYS A 4 -12.81 15.36 -13.92
C LYS A 4 -13.54 16.65 -13.57
N TYR A 5 -13.33 17.71 -14.34
CA TYR A 5 -14.13 18.92 -14.22
C TYR A 5 -15.51 18.73 -14.86
N ASN A 6 -16.57 19.22 -14.20
CA ASN A 6 -17.92 19.24 -14.76
C ASN A 6 -18.17 20.49 -15.62
N GLN A 7 -19.38 20.64 -16.14
CA GLN A 7 -19.77 21.79 -16.99
C GLN A 7 -19.71 23.15 -16.26
N ASN A 8 -19.78 23.14 -14.93
CA ASN A 8 -19.63 24.35 -14.10
C ASN A 8 -18.16 24.63 -13.73
N GLY A 9 -17.22 23.83 -14.25
CA GLY A 9 -15.79 23.92 -13.95
C GLY A 9 -15.40 23.37 -12.58
N GLU A 10 -16.28 22.72 -11.82
CA GLU A 10 -15.93 22.14 -10.52
C GLU A 10 -15.31 20.75 -10.69
N LEU A 11 -14.28 20.44 -9.90
CA LEU A 11 -13.65 19.13 -9.89
C LEU A 11 -14.58 18.11 -9.24
N THR A 12 -14.82 16.99 -9.93
CA THR A 12 -15.74 15.93 -9.51
C THR A 12 -15.04 14.58 -9.46
N MET A 13 -15.52 13.71 -8.57
CA MET A 13 -15.17 12.29 -8.47
C MET A 13 -16.48 11.49 -8.37
N ASP A 14 -16.62 10.44 -9.19
CA ASP A 14 -17.89 9.70 -9.33
C ASP A 14 -19.14 10.61 -9.53
N GLY A 15 -18.96 11.71 -10.27
CA GLY A 15 -20.01 12.71 -10.51
C GLY A 15 -20.32 13.64 -9.33
N ILE A 16 -19.71 13.44 -8.16
CA ILE A 16 -19.90 14.26 -6.97
C ILE A 16 -18.89 15.42 -6.98
N SER A 17 -19.36 16.64 -6.74
CA SER A 17 -18.51 17.83 -6.60
C SER A 17 -17.64 17.73 -5.34
N LEU A 18 -16.32 17.73 -5.52
CA LEU A 18 -15.36 17.69 -4.41
C LEU A 18 -15.41 18.98 -3.59
N LYS A 19 -15.79 20.11 -4.19
CA LYS A 19 -16.09 21.35 -3.48
C LYS A 19 -17.23 21.16 -2.49
N THR A 20 -18.30 20.46 -2.89
CA THR A 20 -19.45 20.18 -2.01
C THR A 20 -19.03 19.32 -0.82
N ILE A 21 -18.17 18.33 -1.03
CA ILE A 21 -17.58 17.52 0.05
C ILE A 21 -16.77 18.40 1.00
N ALA A 22 -15.86 19.21 0.48
CA ALA A 22 -15.03 20.11 1.29
C ALA A 22 -15.87 21.10 2.11
N GLN A 23 -16.91 21.70 1.52
CA GLN A 23 -17.81 22.63 2.20
C GLN A 23 -18.68 21.96 3.28
N SER A 24 -19.13 20.72 3.03
CA SER A 24 -20.07 20.03 3.93
C SER A 24 -19.38 19.38 5.12
N PHE A 25 -18.16 18.86 4.93
CA PHE A 25 -17.45 18.05 5.92
C PHE A 25 -16.13 18.67 6.42
N GLY A 26 -15.75 19.81 5.83
CA GLY A 26 -14.51 20.50 6.11
C GLY A 26 -13.28 19.82 5.49
N THR A 27 -12.14 20.46 5.66
CA THR A 27 -10.82 20.02 5.20
C THR A 27 -9.81 20.01 6.37
N PRO A 28 -8.68 19.28 6.27
CA PRO A 28 -8.34 18.31 5.23
C PRO A 28 -9.27 17.09 5.25
N THR A 29 -9.61 16.53 4.08
CA THR A 29 -10.47 15.33 3.96
C THR A 29 -9.97 14.44 2.83
N ILE A 30 -9.84 13.14 3.09
CA ILE A 30 -9.43 12.16 2.07
C ILE A 30 -10.69 11.54 1.45
N VAL A 31 -10.71 11.45 0.13
CA VAL A 31 -11.85 10.98 -0.65
C VAL A 31 -11.37 9.89 -1.60
N TYR A 32 -12.03 8.73 -1.58
CA TYR A 32 -11.75 7.62 -2.47
C TYR A 32 -12.88 7.37 -3.45
N ASP A 33 -12.53 7.05 -4.69
CA ASP A 33 -13.42 6.42 -5.66
C ASP A 33 -13.50 4.92 -5.35
N GLU A 34 -14.62 4.48 -4.75
CA GLU A 34 -14.81 3.08 -4.38
C GLU A 34 -14.89 2.17 -5.61
N LEU A 35 -15.45 2.66 -6.73
CA LEU A 35 -15.56 1.89 -7.96
C LEU A 35 -14.18 1.62 -8.56
N GLN A 36 -13.28 2.60 -8.52
CA GLN A 36 -11.90 2.41 -8.97
C GLN A 36 -11.14 1.41 -8.09
N ILE A 37 -11.28 1.46 -6.76
CA ILE A 37 -10.68 0.48 -5.85
C ILE A 37 -11.10 -0.94 -6.23
N ARG A 38 -12.41 -1.16 -6.37
CA ARG A 38 -12.98 -2.47 -6.74
C ARG A 38 -12.51 -2.90 -8.12
N GLU A 39 -12.48 -1.98 -9.08
CA GLU A 39 -12.03 -2.29 -10.43
C GLU A 39 -10.56 -2.70 -10.45
N GLN A 40 -9.67 -2.05 -9.70
CA GLN A 40 -8.27 -2.46 -9.59
C GLN A 40 -8.14 -3.90 -9.05
N MET A 41 -8.89 -4.25 -8.00
CA MET A 41 -8.94 -5.61 -7.48
C MET A 41 -9.39 -6.62 -8.56
N ARG A 42 -10.49 -6.31 -9.26
CA ARG A 42 -11.03 -7.15 -10.34
C ARG A 42 -10.08 -7.30 -11.52
N ARG A 43 -9.34 -6.26 -11.88
CA ARG A 43 -8.31 -6.30 -12.93
C ARG A 43 -7.26 -7.36 -12.62
N TYR A 44 -6.75 -7.40 -11.37
CA TYR A 44 -5.83 -8.45 -10.95
C TYR A 44 -6.48 -9.85 -11.04
N HIS A 45 -7.71 -10.03 -10.55
CA HIS A 45 -8.38 -11.34 -10.67
C HIS A 45 -8.55 -11.78 -12.13
N ARG A 46 -8.95 -10.88 -13.04
CA ARG A 46 -9.10 -11.22 -14.46
C ARG A 46 -7.77 -11.63 -15.08
N ALA A 47 -6.72 -10.84 -14.85
CA ALA A 47 -5.39 -11.13 -15.40
C ALA A 47 -4.85 -12.50 -14.94
N PHE A 48 -5.04 -12.86 -13.66
CA PHE A 48 -4.66 -14.18 -13.18
C PHE A 48 -5.55 -15.30 -13.69
N LYS A 49 -6.88 -15.11 -13.78
CA LYS A 49 -7.80 -16.09 -14.37
C LYS A 49 -7.39 -16.45 -15.80
N ASP A 50 -7.03 -15.45 -16.60
CA ASP A 50 -6.59 -15.63 -17.98
C ASP A 50 -5.25 -16.38 -18.07
N SER A 51 -4.41 -16.33 -17.02
CA SER A 51 -3.13 -17.05 -16.98
C SER A 51 -3.27 -18.57 -16.85
N GLY A 52 -4.39 -19.04 -16.27
CA GLY A 52 -4.66 -20.44 -15.96
C GLY A 52 -3.93 -21.01 -14.72
N LEU A 53 -3.09 -20.22 -14.05
CA LEU A 53 -2.43 -20.63 -12.80
C LEU A 53 -3.37 -20.49 -11.61
N LYS A 54 -3.17 -21.32 -10.58
CA LYS A 54 -3.73 -21.05 -9.25
C LYS A 54 -3.09 -19.79 -8.70
N TYR A 55 -3.89 -18.94 -8.06
CA TYR A 55 -3.40 -17.64 -7.63
C TYR A 55 -4.08 -17.16 -6.35
N ASN A 56 -3.36 -16.29 -5.65
CA ASN A 56 -3.80 -15.61 -4.45
C ASN A 56 -3.44 -14.12 -4.58
N ILE A 57 -4.41 -13.24 -4.35
CA ILE A 57 -4.18 -11.79 -4.27
C ILE A 57 -4.49 -11.36 -2.84
N SER A 58 -3.48 -10.83 -2.16
CA SER A 58 -3.62 -10.31 -0.81
C SER A 58 -3.52 -8.79 -0.80
N TYR A 59 -4.48 -8.10 -0.19
CA TYR A 59 -4.39 -6.66 -0.06
C TYR A 59 -3.37 -6.30 1.03
N ALA A 60 -2.36 -5.49 0.67
CA ALA A 60 -1.38 -5.00 1.63
C ALA A 60 -1.95 -3.86 2.48
N SER A 61 -2.51 -4.21 3.64
CA SER A 61 -3.26 -3.33 4.56
C SER A 61 -2.50 -2.06 4.98
N LYS A 62 -1.17 -2.12 5.06
CA LYS A 62 -0.28 -0.96 5.30
C LYS A 62 -0.56 0.24 4.38
N ALA A 63 -1.06 0.01 3.16
CA ALA A 63 -1.39 1.08 2.22
C ALA A 63 -2.56 1.94 2.73
N PHE A 64 -3.67 1.34 3.14
CA PHE A 64 -4.77 2.02 3.82
C PHE A 64 -5.66 0.99 4.52
N THR A 65 -5.91 1.15 5.81
CA THR A 65 -6.74 0.21 6.57
C THR A 65 -7.77 0.92 7.44
N CYS A 66 -9.02 0.47 7.30
CA CYS A 66 -10.12 0.73 8.20
C CYS A 66 -11.17 -0.38 8.03
N LEU A 67 -12.16 -0.44 8.93
CA LEU A 67 -13.21 -1.47 8.88
C LEU A 67 -13.90 -1.56 7.52
N GLN A 68 -14.15 -0.42 6.87
CA GLN A 68 -14.85 -0.39 5.57
C GLN A 68 -13.94 -0.83 4.42
N MET A 69 -12.64 -0.53 4.48
CA MET A 69 -11.68 -1.03 3.50
C MET A 69 -11.52 -2.55 3.60
N VAL A 70 -11.45 -3.09 4.82
CA VAL A 70 -11.38 -4.55 5.03
C VAL A 70 -12.64 -5.26 4.49
N LYS A 71 -13.82 -4.67 4.69
CA LYS A 71 -15.07 -5.19 4.10
C LYS A 71 -15.03 -5.19 2.58
N LEU A 72 -14.51 -4.13 1.96
CA LEU A 72 -14.30 -4.10 0.50
C LEU A 72 -13.38 -5.22 0.01
N VAL A 73 -12.26 -5.44 0.70
CA VAL A 73 -11.31 -6.52 0.37
C VAL A 73 -12.01 -7.88 0.43
N ALA A 74 -12.85 -8.13 1.44
CA ALA A 74 -13.61 -9.37 1.54
C ALA A 74 -14.66 -9.51 0.43
N GLU A 75 -15.40 -8.45 0.13
CA GLU A 75 -16.44 -8.43 -0.91
C GLU A 75 -15.87 -8.67 -2.32
N GLU A 76 -14.65 -8.23 -2.59
CA GLU A 76 -13.94 -8.43 -3.85
C GLU A 76 -13.09 -9.71 -3.89
N ASP A 77 -13.21 -10.56 -2.87
CA ASP A 77 -12.57 -11.88 -2.76
C ASP A 77 -11.03 -11.87 -2.72
N LEU A 78 -10.44 -10.87 -2.05
CA LEU A 78 -9.00 -10.82 -1.77
C LEU A 78 -8.67 -11.44 -0.41
N GLN A 79 -7.44 -11.88 -0.23
CA GLN A 79 -6.85 -12.14 1.09
C GLN A 79 -6.37 -10.82 1.72
N LEU A 80 -5.87 -10.87 2.95
CA LEU A 80 -5.40 -9.66 3.65
C LEU A 80 -4.05 -9.89 4.32
N ASP A 81 -3.07 -9.04 3.98
CA ASP A 81 -1.79 -9.01 4.68
C ASP A 81 -1.86 -8.01 5.82
N VAL A 82 -1.46 -8.42 7.02
CA VAL A 82 -1.35 -7.56 8.21
C VAL A 82 0.08 -7.62 8.75
N VAL A 83 0.55 -6.56 9.40
CA VAL A 83 1.92 -6.45 9.94
C VAL A 83 1.97 -6.32 11.45
N SER A 84 0.84 -5.99 12.09
CA SER A 84 0.78 -5.70 13.52
C SER A 84 -0.52 -6.21 14.15
N GLU A 85 -0.52 -6.31 15.48
CA GLU A 85 -1.74 -6.61 16.25
C GLU A 85 -2.90 -5.66 15.90
N GLY A 86 -2.64 -4.36 15.73
CA GLY A 86 -3.68 -3.38 15.43
C GLY A 86 -4.34 -3.59 14.06
N GLU A 87 -3.57 -4.00 13.06
CA GLU A 87 -4.11 -4.35 11.74
C GLU A 87 -4.90 -5.67 11.80
N LEU A 88 -4.39 -6.68 12.51
CA LEU A 88 -5.12 -7.93 12.74
C LEU A 88 -6.43 -7.69 13.51
N TYR A 89 -6.39 -6.91 14.59
CA TYR A 89 -7.56 -6.53 15.37
C TYR A 89 -8.60 -5.83 14.48
N THR A 90 -8.16 -4.86 13.67
CA THR A 90 -9.04 -4.15 12.74
C THR A 90 -9.68 -5.11 11.72
N ALA A 91 -8.94 -6.11 11.23
CA ALA A 91 -9.46 -7.10 10.30
C ALA A 91 -10.55 -7.98 10.94
N LEU A 92 -10.30 -8.46 12.16
CA LEU A 92 -11.24 -9.28 12.91
C LEU A 92 -12.52 -8.51 13.28
N GLU A 93 -12.39 -7.27 13.74
CA GLU A 93 -13.54 -6.39 14.03
C GLU A 93 -14.35 -6.03 12.78
N ALA A 94 -13.74 -6.06 11.60
CA ALA A 94 -14.45 -5.89 10.35
C ALA A 94 -15.26 -7.14 9.94
N GLY A 95 -15.05 -8.27 10.63
CA GLY A 95 -15.62 -9.58 10.30
C GLY A 95 -14.87 -10.32 9.20
N PHE A 96 -13.60 -10.00 8.98
CA PHE A 96 -12.78 -10.69 7.97
C PHE A 96 -12.48 -12.13 8.40
N GLU A 97 -12.49 -13.06 7.46
CA GLU A 97 -12.24 -14.48 7.75
C GLU A 97 -10.78 -14.69 8.16
N PRO A 98 -10.47 -15.19 9.36
CA PRO A 98 -9.08 -15.29 9.84
C PRO A 98 -8.20 -16.18 8.97
N SER A 99 -8.74 -17.27 8.43
CA SER A 99 -8.05 -18.20 7.51
C SER A 99 -7.50 -17.51 6.25
N ARG A 100 -7.97 -16.29 5.96
CA ARG A 100 -7.58 -15.45 4.82
C ARG A 100 -6.61 -14.32 5.17
N ILE A 101 -6.11 -14.31 6.41
CA ILE A 101 -5.18 -13.31 6.92
C ILE A 101 -3.76 -13.86 6.93
N HIS A 102 -2.80 -13.08 6.43
CA HIS A 102 -1.38 -13.42 6.45
C HIS A 102 -0.62 -12.43 7.32
N PHE A 103 0.10 -12.92 8.32
CA PHE A 103 0.77 -12.05 9.30
C PHE A 103 2.24 -11.88 8.93
N HIS A 104 2.59 -10.67 8.48
CA HIS A 104 3.93 -10.20 8.16
C HIS A 104 4.59 -9.49 9.34
N GLY A 105 5.85 -9.10 9.19
CA GLY A 105 6.57 -8.27 10.16
C GLY A 105 7.93 -8.86 10.47
N ASN A 106 8.95 -8.00 10.55
CA ASN A 106 10.33 -8.42 10.79
C ASN A 106 10.64 -8.71 12.26
N ASN A 107 9.74 -8.35 13.16
CA ASN A 107 9.91 -8.52 14.60
C ASN A 107 8.55 -8.71 15.28
N LYS A 108 7.86 -9.80 14.95
CA LYS A 108 6.58 -10.13 15.59
C LYS A 108 6.81 -10.41 17.06
N THR A 109 6.09 -9.71 17.93
CA THR A 109 6.21 -9.88 19.37
C THR A 109 5.57 -11.19 19.82
N LYS A 110 5.95 -11.67 21.01
CA LYS A 110 5.30 -12.83 21.65
C LYS A 110 3.79 -12.62 21.82
N HIS A 111 3.35 -11.39 22.05
CA HIS A 111 1.94 -11.06 22.19
C HIS A 111 1.22 -11.19 20.85
N GLU A 112 1.76 -10.58 19.79
CA GLU A 112 1.23 -10.67 18.43
C GLU A 112 1.15 -12.11 17.91
N ILE A 113 2.20 -12.92 18.14
CA ILE A 113 2.21 -14.33 17.75
C ILE A 113 1.08 -15.09 18.44
N ARG A 114 0.91 -14.91 19.76
CA ARG A 114 -0.16 -15.58 20.51
C ARG A 114 -1.53 -15.12 20.04
N TYR A 115 -1.72 -13.81 19.88
CA TYR A 115 -2.98 -13.25 19.42
C TYR A 115 -3.35 -13.77 18.02
N ALA A 116 -2.39 -13.88 17.12
CA ALA A 116 -2.59 -14.46 15.79
C ALA A 116 -2.91 -15.97 15.82
N LEU A 117 -2.24 -16.74 16.68
CA LEU A 117 -2.53 -18.17 16.89
C LEU A 117 -3.93 -18.39 17.48
N GLU A 118 -4.31 -17.63 18.50
CA GLU A 118 -5.62 -17.69 19.15
C GLU A 118 -6.78 -17.39 18.18
N ASN A 119 -6.52 -16.60 17.14
CA ASN A 119 -7.49 -16.24 16.11
C ASN A 119 -7.42 -17.12 14.85
N ASN A 120 -6.56 -18.15 14.78
CA ASN A 120 -6.46 -19.09 13.66
C ASN A 120 -6.27 -18.41 12.30
N ILE A 121 -5.29 -17.50 12.22
CA ILE A 121 -4.95 -16.85 10.95
C ILE A 121 -4.48 -17.85 9.88
N GLY A 122 -4.54 -17.45 8.59
CA GLY A 122 -4.17 -18.29 7.46
C GLY A 122 -2.73 -18.79 7.50
N TYR A 123 -1.75 -17.89 7.64
CA TYR A 123 -0.35 -18.25 7.87
C TYR A 123 0.51 -17.08 8.39
N PHE A 124 1.64 -17.43 9.01
CA PHE A 124 2.69 -16.46 9.32
C PHE A 124 3.68 -16.35 8.15
N VAL A 125 4.07 -15.13 7.80
CA VAL A 125 5.20 -14.86 6.91
C VAL A 125 6.44 -14.62 7.76
N ILE A 126 7.25 -15.65 7.93
CA ILE A 126 8.43 -15.69 8.81
C ILE A 126 9.57 -14.89 8.19
N ASP A 127 10.18 -14.03 9.00
CA ASP A 127 11.26 -13.14 8.58
C ASP A 127 12.61 -13.47 9.23
N SER A 128 12.62 -14.28 10.30
CA SER A 128 13.85 -14.65 11.02
C SER A 128 13.86 -16.09 11.55
N LEU A 129 15.04 -16.61 11.88
CA LEU A 129 15.20 -17.95 12.46
C LEU A 129 14.63 -18.07 13.87
N GLU A 130 14.73 -17.00 14.68
CA GLU A 130 14.20 -16.97 16.06
C GLU A 130 12.67 -17.00 16.06
N GLU A 131 12.05 -16.35 15.08
CA GLU A 131 10.59 -16.34 14.94
C GLU A 131 10.02 -17.76 14.77
N ILE A 132 10.70 -18.64 14.03
CA ILE A 132 10.31 -20.06 13.89
C ILE A 132 10.19 -20.73 15.26
N GLU A 133 11.19 -20.52 16.13
CA GLU A 133 11.22 -21.11 17.48
C GLU A 133 10.14 -20.54 18.38
N LEU A 134 9.81 -19.26 18.22
CA LEU A 134 8.76 -18.61 18.98
C LEU A 134 7.37 -19.10 18.57
N ILE A 135 7.08 -19.17 17.26
CA ILE A 135 5.78 -19.67 16.78
C ILE A 135 5.60 -21.15 17.17
N ASP A 136 6.60 -22.00 16.93
CA ASP A 136 6.52 -23.43 17.28
C ASP A 136 6.32 -23.66 18.78
N ARG A 137 6.88 -22.80 19.64
CA ARG A 137 6.73 -22.87 21.09
C ARG A 137 5.31 -22.56 21.57
N TYR A 138 4.62 -21.61 20.94
CA TYR A 138 3.29 -21.16 21.36
C TYR A 138 2.14 -21.85 20.61
N ALA A 139 2.43 -22.48 19.48
CA ALA A 139 1.45 -23.25 18.73
C ALA A 139 1.04 -24.53 19.48
N ASN A 140 -0.26 -24.83 19.46
CA ASN A 140 -0.81 -26.11 19.92
C ASN A 140 -1.26 -27.00 18.76
N ASP A 141 -1.68 -26.39 17.66
CA ASP A 141 -2.14 -27.04 16.43
C ASP A 141 -1.13 -26.83 15.29
N THR A 142 -1.36 -27.50 14.16
CA THR A 142 -0.53 -27.27 12.97
C THR A 142 -0.74 -25.86 12.40
N VAL A 143 0.35 -25.10 12.29
CA VAL A 143 0.38 -23.73 11.79
C VAL A 143 1.04 -23.71 10.41
N GLN A 144 0.35 -23.13 9.42
CA GLN A 144 0.96 -22.89 8.12
C GLN A 144 1.92 -21.70 8.20
N VAL A 145 3.10 -21.85 7.60
CA VAL A 145 4.10 -20.80 7.54
C VAL A 145 4.64 -20.62 6.12
N VAL A 146 4.91 -19.38 5.78
CA VAL A 146 5.57 -18.98 4.54
C VAL A 146 6.88 -18.31 4.94
N LEU A 147 7.99 -18.67 4.30
CA LEU A 147 9.28 -18.04 4.59
C LEU A 147 9.51 -16.85 3.67
N ARG A 148 9.75 -15.67 4.23
CA ARG A 148 10.24 -14.54 3.45
C ARG A 148 11.71 -14.77 3.13
N VAL A 149 12.02 -14.91 1.85
CA VAL A 149 13.38 -15.12 1.35
C VAL A 149 13.89 -13.86 0.67
N ASN A 150 15.20 -13.65 0.72
CA ASN A 150 15.87 -12.60 -0.02
C ASN A 150 16.67 -13.25 -1.17
N PRO A 151 16.27 -13.03 -2.44
CA PRO A 151 16.97 -13.55 -3.61
C PRO A 151 18.09 -12.64 -4.12
N GLY A 152 18.37 -11.50 -3.46
CA GLY A 152 19.36 -10.52 -3.90
C GLY A 152 18.91 -9.70 -5.12
N VAL A 153 17.60 -9.47 -5.25
CA VAL A 153 17.00 -8.66 -6.33
C VAL A 153 16.33 -7.43 -5.71
N GLU A 154 16.76 -6.25 -6.13
CA GLU A 154 16.12 -4.97 -5.81
C GLU A 154 15.66 -4.28 -7.09
N ALA A 155 14.45 -3.70 -7.05
CA ALA A 155 13.83 -3.01 -8.17
C ALA A 155 13.47 -1.58 -7.79
N HIS A 156 14.04 -0.62 -8.53
CA HIS A 156 13.72 0.80 -8.46
C HIS A 156 13.39 1.32 -9.86
N THR A 157 12.30 2.09 -9.96
CA THR A 157 11.75 2.81 -11.14
C THR A 157 12.42 2.56 -12.50
N HIS A 158 13.70 2.91 -12.69
CA HIS A 158 14.43 2.71 -13.95
C HIS A 158 15.83 2.09 -13.85
N GLU A 159 16.28 1.62 -12.68
CA GLU A 159 17.63 1.07 -12.51
C GLU A 159 17.63 -0.45 -12.29
N PHE A 160 18.57 -1.08 -13.00
CA PHE A 160 18.76 -2.53 -13.14
C PHE A 160 18.88 -3.27 -11.80
N ILE A 161 18.47 -4.54 -11.84
CA ILE A 161 18.64 -5.58 -10.80
C ILE A 161 20.04 -5.49 -10.18
N GLN A 162 20.13 -4.97 -8.96
CA GLN A 162 21.39 -4.92 -8.25
C GLN A 162 21.62 -6.25 -7.52
N THR A 163 22.30 -7.18 -8.19
CA THR A 163 22.83 -8.37 -7.52
C THR A 163 24.10 -7.98 -6.77
N GLY A 164 24.05 -7.73 -5.45
CA GLY A 164 25.33 -7.55 -4.75
C GLY A 164 25.36 -7.20 -3.28
N GLN A 165 24.36 -6.52 -2.71
CA GLN A 165 24.31 -6.31 -1.27
C GLN A 165 22.89 -6.50 -0.75
N GLU A 166 22.65 -7.66 -0.13
CA GLU A 166 21.47 -7.92 0.68
C GLU A 166 21.57 -7.19 2.03
N ASP A 167 21.69 -5.85 2.02
CA ASP A 167 21.66 -5.02 3.24
C ASP A 167 20.22 -4.62 3.58
N SER A 168 19.41 -5.63 3.86
CA SER A 168 18.00 -5.47 4.20
C SER A 168 17.71 -6.14 5.53
N LYS A 169 16.93 -5.45 6.36
CA LYS A 169 16.41 -6.01 7.62
C LYS A 169 15.37 -7.12 7.42
N PHE A 170 15.01 -7.41 6.18
CA PHE A 170 13.91 -8.30 5.82
C PHE A 170 14.38 -9.54 5.07
N GLY A 171 13.72 -10.65 5.36
CA GLY A 171 13.88 -11.90 4.65
C GLY A 171 15.19 -12.63 4.95
N LEU A 172 15.16 -13.92 4.63
CA LEU A 172 16.27 -14.84 4.84
C LEU A 172 17.03 -15.01 3.53
N SER A 173 18.30 -14.61 3.52
CA SER A 173 19.19 -14.73 2.37
C SER A 173 19.20 -16.15 1.76
N ILE A 174 18.97 -16.22 0.44
CA ILE A 174 19.22 -17.43 -0.35
C ILE A 174 20.74 -17.63 -0.50
N GLN A 175 21.47 -16.58 -0.89
CA GLN A 175 22.90 -16.64 -1.19
C GLN A 175 23.74 -17.10 0.01
N TYR A 176 23.43 -16.61 1.20
CA TYR A 176 24.15 -16.92 2.44
C TYR A 176 23.57 -18.13 3.20
N GLY A 177 22.62 -18.85 2.59
CA GLY A 177 22.06 -20.08 3.13
C GLY A 177 21.18 -19.90 4.38
N LEU A 178 20.69 -18.70 4.66
CA LEU A 178 19.75 -18.46 5.76
C LEU A 178 18.37 -19.06 5.44
N ALA A 179 17.92 -18.96 4.18
CA ALA A 179 16.65 -19.52 3.73
C ALA A 179 16.59 -21.04 3.91
N ILE A 180 17.64 -21.78 3.51
CA ILE A 180 17.67 -23.24 3.68
C ILE A 180 17.77 -23.65 5.16
N LYS A 181 18.50 -22.90 5.99
CA LYS A 181 18.52 -23.11 7.45
C LYS A 181 17.13 -22.96 8.07
N ALA A 182 16.35 -21.98 7.61
CA ALA A 182 14.98 -21.77 8.05
C ALA A 182 14.06 -22.93 7.64
N ILE A 183 14.16 -23.41 6.39
CA ILE A 183 13.37 -24.56 5.93
C ILE A 183 13.67 -25.80 6.78
N ASN A 184 14.95 -26.08 7.05
CA ASN A 184 15.33 -27.19 7.90
C ASN A 184 14.76 -27.06 9.33
N LYS A 185 14.72 -25.84 9.90
CA LYS A 185 14.09 -25.60 11.20
C LYS A 185 12.58 -25.83 11.17
N VAL A 186 11.89 -25.36 10.13
CA VAL A 186 10.45 -25.60 9.96
C VAL A 186 10.16 -27.11 9.85
N GLN A 187 10.95 -27.84 9.07
CA GLN A 187 10.81 -29.31 8.93
C GLN A 187 11.08 -30.08 10.24
N GLN A 188 11.91 -29.53 11.12
CA GLN A 188 12.21 -30.11 12.44
C GLN A 188 11.23 -29.66 13.54
N SER A 189 10.38 -28.68 13.25
CA SER A 189 9.39 -28.15 14.20
C SER A 189 8.28 -29.17 14.45
N LYS A 190 7.59 -29.04 15.59
CA LYS A 190 6.48 -29.94 15.93
C LYS A 190 5.16 -29.48 15.33
N HIS A 191 4.99 -28.16 15.19
CA HIS A 191 3.71 -27.57 14.87
C HIS A 191 3.71 -26.82 13.53
N LEU A 192 4.85 -26.53 12.91
CA LEU A 192 4.88 -25.72 11.69
C LEU A 192 4.90 -26.57 10.42
N LYS A 193 4.07 -26.20 9.45
CA LYS A 193 4.09 -26.75 8.10
C LYS A 193 4.49 -25.66 7.11
N LEU A 194 5.56 -25.91 6.35
CA LEU A 194 5.97 -25.03 5.26
C LEU A 194 4.91 -25.06 4.15
N LYS A 195 4.21 -23.93 3.94
CA LYS A 195 3.29 -23.73 2.82
C LYS A 195 4.03 -23.22 1.59
N GLY A 196 4.98 -22.30 1.78
CA GLY A 196 5.73 -21.76 0.67
C GLY A 196 6.74 -20.68 0.99
N VAL A 197 7.08 -19.88 -0.02
CA VAL A 197 8.05 -18.79 0.10
C VAL A 197 7.47 -17.47 -0.40
N HIS A 198 7.96 -16.39 0.18
CA HIS A 198 7.57 -15.01 -0.10
C HIS A 198 8.80 -14.18 -0.47
N CYS A 199 8.65 -13.29 -1.45
CA CYS A 199 9.65 -12.27 -1.79
C CYS A 199 8.96 -10.91 -1.85
N HIS A 200 9.70 -9.84 -1.56
CA HIS A 200 9.24 -8.47 -1.81
C HIS A 200 10.44 -7.63 -2.25
N ILE A 201 10.44 -7.20 -3.50
CA ILE A 201 11.65 -6.76 -4.21
C ILE A 201 11.75 -5.25 -4.41
N GLY A 202 10.74 -4.49 -3.99
CA GLY A 202 10.79 -3.03 -4.11
C GLY A 202 9.43 -2.35 -4.03
N SER A 203 9.43 -1.06 -4.40
CA SER A 203 8.25 -0.21 -4.47
C SER A 203 8.32 0.64 -5.72
N GLN A 204 7.16 0.97 -6.28
CA GLN A 204 7.03 1.79 -7.47
C GLN A 204 7.69 1.14 -8.70
N ILE A 205 7.42 -0.15 -8.88
CA ILE A 205 7.93 -0.98 -9.98
C ILE A 205 6.93 -0.88 -11.15
N GLU A 206 7.37 -0.30 -12.27
CA GLU A 206 6.54 -0.06 -13.45
C GLU A 206 6.56 -1.27 -14.41
N GLY A 207 7.69 -1.98 -14.50
CA GLY A 207 7.93 -3.13 -15.37
C GLY A 207 7.75 -4.51 -14.71
N THR A 208 8.08 -5.57 -15.46
CA THR A 208 7.89 -6.98 -15.05
C THR A 208 9.20 -7.73 -14.81
N GLU A 209 10.30 -7.18 -15.29
CA GLU A 209 11.61 -7.83 -15.42
C GLU A 209 12.10 -8.33 -14.06
N ALA A 210 12.02 -7.48 -13.03
CA ALA A 210 12.46 -7.83 -11.69
C ALA A 210 11.59 -8.94 -11.05
N PHE A 211 10.27 -8.94 -11.29
CA PHE A 211 9.38 -10.00 -10.81
C PHE A 211 9.68 -11.34 -11.51
N ILE A 212 9.90 -11.31 -12.82
CA ILE A 212 10.24 -12.49 -13.62
C ILE A 212 11.57 -13.09 -13.16
N GLU A 213 12.61 -12.28 -13.05
CA GLU A 213 13.93 -12.75 -12.63
C GLU A 213 13.92 -13.28 -11.19
N THR A 214 13.20 -12.59 -10.28
CA THR A 214 12.99 -13.08 -8.91
C THR A 214 12.33 -14.45 -8.89
N ALA A 215 11.22 -14.63 -9.64
CA ALA A 215 10.52 -15.90 -9.69
C ALA A 215 11.44 -17.03 -10.21
N LYS A 216 12.24 -16.77 -11.25
CA LYS A 216 13.19 -17.75 -11.78
C LYS A 216 14.26 -18.13 -10.76
N ILE A 217 14.88 -17.15 -10.09
CA ILE A 217 15.91 -17.39 -9.07
C ILE A 217 15.35 -18.28 -7.96
N VAL A 218 14.16 -17.95 -7.45
CA VAL A 218 13.54 -18.70 -6.35
C VAL A 218 13.12 -20.10 -6.77
N LEU A 219 12.52 -20.27 -7.96
CA LEU A 219 12.12 -21.59 -8.46
C LEU A 219 13.33 -22.51 -8.70
N ARG A 220 14.41 -21.99 -9.27
CA ARG A 220 15.67 -22.74 -9.46
C ARG A 220 16.26 -23.15 -8.12
N TRP A 221 16.35 -22.22 -7.19
CA TRP A 221 16.85 -22.50 -5.84
C TRP A 221 16.01 -23.59 -5.14
N LEU A 222 14.68 -23.50 -5.18
CA LEU A 222 13.79 -24.53 -4.62
C LEU A 222 14.05 -25.90 -5.25
N LYS A 223 14.19 -25.97 -6.58
CA LYS A 223 14.51 -27.21 -7.30
C LYS A 223 15.86 -27.77 -6.90
N GLU A 224 16.91 -26.94 -6.81
CA GLU A 224 18.25 -27.34 -6.40
C GLU A 224 18.28 -27.92 -4.98
N GLN A 225 17.48 -27.36 -4.08
CA GLN A 225 17.35 -27.86 -2.71
C GLN A 225 16.40 -29.06 -2.59
N GLY A 226 15.71 -29.47 -3.67
CA GLY A 226 14.73 -30.55 -3.66
C GLY A 226 13.46 -30.23 -2.86
N ILE A 227 13.07 -28.96 -2.81
CA ILE A 227 11.95 -28.46 -2.00
C ILE A 227 10.77 -28.14 -2.89
N GLN A 228 9.62 -28.73 -2.57
CA GLN A 228 8.33 -28.41 -3.19
C GLN A 228 7.52 -27.51 -2.26
N VAL A 229 6.86 -26.50 -2.84
CA VAL A 229 6.03 -25.55 -2.12
C VAL A 229 4.65 -25.45 -2.76
N GLU A 230 3.64 -25.16 -1.95
CA GLU A 230 2.27 -24.92 -2.42
C GLU A 230 2.10 -23.47 -2.90
N LEU A 231 2.92 -22.54 -2.41
CA LEU A 231 2.82 -21.09 -2.68
C LEU A 231 4.18 -20.47 -3.01
N LEU A 232 4.22 -19.69 -4.10
CA LEU A 232 5.26 -18.71 -4.40
C LEU A 232 4.61 -17.32 -4.42
N ASN A 233 4.86 -16.52 -3.39
CA ASN A 233 4.34 -15.16 -3.31
C ASN A 233 5.44 -14.16 -3.71
N LEU A 234 5.16 -13.34 -4.73
CA LEU A 234 6.08 -12.36 -5.30
C LEU A 234 5.97 -10.97 -4.65
N GLY A 235 5.12 -10.83 -3.64
CA GLY A 235 4.91 -9.60 -2.92
C GLY A 235 4.19 -8.55 -3.76
N GLY A 236 4.46 -7.28 -3.45
CA GLY A 236 3.81 -6.13 -4.05
C GLY A 236 4.83 -5.20 -4.70
N GLY A 237 4.54 -3.90 -4.64
CA GLY A 237 5.43 -2.87 -5.17
C GLY A 237 5.02 -2.33 -6.54
N PHE A 238 3.94 -2.85 -7.13
CA PHE A 238 3.34 -2.37 -8.38
C PHE A 238 3.16 -0.85 -8.37
N GLY A 239 3.77 -0.20 -9.36
CA GLY A 239 3.79 1.25 -9.51
C GLY A 239 2.43 1.85 -9.87
N ILE A 240 2.28 3.12 -9.51
CA ILE A 240 1.15 3.99 -9.88
C ILE A 240 1.65 5.32 -10.43
N LYS A 241 0.74 6.07 -11.06
CA LYS A 241 1.01 7.44 -11.49
C LYS A 241 0.79 8.45 -10.37
N TYR A 242 1.81 9.24 -10.01
CA TYR A 242 1.68 10.40 -9.12
C TYR A 242 1.70 11.73 -9.88
N VAL A 243 2.60 11.83 -10.86
CA VAL A 243 2.76 13.01 -11.71
C VAL A 243 2.73 12.62 -13.18
N GLU A 244 2.71 13.63 -14.06
CA GLU A 244 2.90 13.39 -15.48
C GLU A 244 4.30 12.81 -15.74
N GLY A 245 4.37 11.78 -16.59
CA GLY A 245 5.59 11.03 -16.87
C GLY A 245 5.66 9.67 -16.17
N ASP A 246 5.04 9.51 -14.99
CA ASP A 246 5.00 8.20 -14.32
C ASP A 246 4.08 7.23 -15.08
N GLU A 247 4.43 5.94 -15.07
CA GLU A 247 3.61 4.87 -15.62
C GLU A 247 3.08 3.95 -14.52
N SER A 248 1.77 3.69 -14.52
CA SER A 248 1.17 2.68 -13.64
C SER A 248 1.54 1.29 -14.15
N PHE A 249 1.79 0.35 -13.24
CA PHE A 249 2.06 -1.04 -13.60
C PHE A 249 0.93 -1.59 -14.50
N PRO A 250 1.26 -2.16 -15.68
CA PRO A 250 0.26 -2.57 -16.64
C PRO A 250 -0.33 -3.93 -16.23
N ILE A 251 -1.30 -3.93 -15.30
CA ILE A 251 -1.81 -5.15 -14.62
C ILE A 251 -2.06 -6.33 -15.58
N GLU A 252 -2.83 -6.13 -16.64
CA GLU A 252 -3.24 -7.21 -17.53
C GLU A 252 -2.06 -7.84 -18.28
N SER A 253 -1.26 -7.04 -19.00
CA SER A 253 -0.09 -7.56 -19.73
C SER A 253 1.02 -7.97 -18.79
N GLY A 254 1.24 -7.24 -17.70
CA GLY A 254 2.30 -7.49 -16.75
C GLY A 254 2.12 -8.80 -15.97
N ILE A 255 0.92 -9.09 -15.47
CA ILE A 255 0.62 -10.38 -14.85
C ILE A 255 0.70 -11.51 -15.87
N LYS A 256 0.27 -11.29 -17.11
CA LYS A 256 0.42 -12.28 -18.19
C LYS A 256 1.91 -12.59 -18.42
N ASP A 257 2.76 -11.60 -18.55
CA ASP A 257 4.20 -11.80 -18.81
C ASP A 257 4.89 -12.51 -17.65
N ILE A 258 4.58 -12.12 -16.40
CA ILE A 258 5.09 -12.79 -15.20
C ILE A 258 4.66 -14.27 -15.16
N THR A 259 3.37 -14.54 -15.36
CA THR A 259 2.84 -15.91 -15.29
C THR A 259 3.30 -16.79 -16.45
N ASP A 260 3.46 -16.25 -17.67
CA ASP A 260 4.03 -16.97 -18.80
C ASP A 260 5.49 -17.34 -18.57
N ALA A 261 6.29 -16.43 -18.01
CA ALA A 261 7.67 -16.71 -17.64
C ALA A 261 7.76 -17.80 -16.56
N ILE A 262 6.91 -17.73 -15.53
CA ILE A 262 6.82 -18.76 -14.48
C ILE A 262 6.44 -20.12 -15.05
N LYS A 263 5.40 -20.20 -15.91
CA LYS A 263 5.00 -21.45 -16.58
C LYS A 263 6.13 -22.05 -17.39
N SER A 264 6.87 -21.22 -18.12
CA SER A 264 8.04 -21.66 -18.89
C SER A 264 9.12 -22.24 -17.99
N GLU A 265 9.45 -21.54 -16.90
CA GLU A 265 10.48 -21.99 -15.96
C GLU A 265 10.08 -23.29 -15.24
N ILE A 266 8.82 -23.42 -14.81
CA ILE A 266 8.26 -24.65 -14.21
C ILE A 266 8.43 -25.84 -15.16
N LYS A 267 8.11 -25.65 -16.45
CA LYS A 267 8.26 -26.68 -17.48
C LYS A 267 9.71 -27.09 -17.69
N VAL A 268 10.64 -26.13 -17.66
CA VAL A 268 12.08 -26.39 -17.78
C VAL A 268 12.61 -27.16 -16.57
N LEU A 269 12.18 -26.80 -15.36
CA LEU A 269 12.63 -27.43 -14.11
C LEU A 269 11.95 -28.78 -13.83
N GLY A 270 10.84 -29.09 -14.52
CA GLY A 270 10.06 -30.30 -14.29
C GLY A 270 9.57 -30.38 -12.84
N ILE A 271 8.91 -29.31 -12.37
CA ILE A 271 8.30 -29.22 -11.03
C ILE A 271 6.80 -29.01 -11.16
N ASP A 272 6.07 -29.26 -10.07
CA ASP A 272 4.66 -28.88 -9.99
C ASP A 272 4.51 -27.36 -9.87
N ALA A 273 3.45 -26.82 -10.47
CA ALA A 273 3.18 -25.38 -10.40
C ALA A 273 2.66 -24.99 -9.00
N PRO A 274 3.35 -24.09 -8.27
CA PRO A 274 2.80 -23.53 -7.05
C PRO A 274 1.65 -22.57 -7.37
N GLU A 275 0.82 -22.30 -6.36
CA GLU A 275 -0.04 -21.12 -6.36
C GLU A 275 0.83 -19.85 -6.42
N ILE A 276 0.43 -18.86 -7.23
CA ILE A 276 1.16 -17.59 -7.35
C ILE A 276 0.47 -16.52 -6.52
N GLY A 277 1.19 -16.01 -5.52
CA GLY A 277 0.75 -14.93 -4.63
C GLY A 277 1.26 -13.56 -5.08
N ILE A 278 0.42 -12.52 -4.93
CA ILE A 278 0.85 -11.11 -5.00
C ILE A 278 0.20 -10.28 -3.89
N GLU A 279 0.82 -9.15 -3.54
CA GLU A 279 0.46 -8.30 -2.41
C GLU A 279 0.25 -6.82 -2.80
N PRO A 280 -0.66 -6.51 -3.74
CA PRO A 280 -0.91 -5.14 -4.14
C PRO A 280 -1.51 -4.33 -2.97
N GLY A 281 -0.96 -3.13 -2.76
CA GLY A 281 -1.53 -2.13 -1.84
C GLY A 281 -1.67 -0.80 -2.55
N ARG A 282 -0.53 -0.18 -2.87
CA ARG A 282 -0.45 1.11 -3.59
C ARG A 282 -1.23 1.10 -4.90
N SER A 283 -1.10 0.06 -5.71
CA SER A 283 -1.78 -0.07 -7.01
C SER A 283 -3.30 -0.27 -6.92
N ILE A 284 -3.83 -0.61 -5.75
CA ILE A 284 -5.28 -0.72 -5.54
C ILE A 284 -5.88 0.61 -5.11
N VAL A 285 -5.28 1.26 -4.09
CA VAL A 285 -5.91 2.43 -3.45
C VAL A 285 -5.29 3.76 -3.83
N GLY A 286 -4.04 3.78 -4.32
CA GLY A 286 -3.24 4.99 -4.48
C GLY A 286 -3.90 6.04 -5.37
N GLU A 287 -4.08 5.72 -6.65
CA GLU A 287 -4.73 6.61 -7.63
C GLU A 287 -6.22 6.82 -7.33
N ALA A 288 -6.86 5.91 -6.62
CA ALA A 288 -8.27 6.02 -6.28
C ALA A 288 -8.54 7.08 -5.19
N GLY A 289 -7.52 7.51 -4.44
CA GLY A 289 -7.65 8.50 -3.38
C GLY A 289 -7.12 9.88 -3.74
N VAL A 290 -7.83 10.92 -3.30
CA VAL A 290 -7.38 12.32 -3.32
C VAL A 290 -7.55 12.95 -1.94
N THR A 291 -6.72 13.93 -1.60
CA THR A 291 -6.87 14.72 -0.37
C THR A 291 -7.28 16.14 -0.70
N LEU A 292 -8.37 16.58 -0.11
CA LEU A 292 -8.91 17.93 -0.24
C LEU A 292 -8.37 18.83 0.86
N TYR A 293 -8.00 20.05 0.49
CA TYR A 293 -7.50 21.07 1.39
C TYR A 293 -8.15 22.43 1.10
N GLU A 294 -8.24 23.29 2.11
CA GLU A 294 -8.59 24.70 1.94
C GLU A 294 -7.33 25.56 1.90
N VAL A 295 -7.26 26.47 0.93
CA VAL A 295 -6.20 27.46 0.80
C VAL A 295 -6.36 28.51 1.89
N GLY A 296 -5.31 28.65 2.71
CA GLY A 296 -5.19 29.67 3.74
C GLY A 296 -4.42 30.89 3.26
N THR A 297 -3.19 31.04 3.75
CA THR A 297 -2.32 32.19 3.47
C THR A 297 -1.61 32.02 2.14
N ILE A 298 -1.53 33.09 1.36
CA ILE A 298 -0.65 33.18 0.19
C ILE A 298 0.40 34.23 0.49
N LYS A 299 1.67 33.83 0.43
CA LYS A 299 2.82 34.71 0.70
C LYS A 299 3.72 34.74 -0.52
N GLU A 300 3.80 35.90 -1.15
CA GLU A 300 4.76 36.16 -2.21
C GLU A 300 6.03 36.76 -1.60
N ILE A 301 7.17 36.16 -1.93
CA ILE A 301 8.49 36.70 -1.66
C ILE A 301 9.06 37.08 -3.03
N PRO A 302 9.10 38.39 -3.36
CA PRO A 302 9.52 38.85 -4.68
C PRO A 302 10.83 38.21 -5.12
N GLU A 303 10.87 37.72 -6.37
CA GLU A 303 12.03 37.06 -7.00
C GLU A 303 12.51 35.75 -6.35
N ILE A 304 11.88 35.31 -5.25
CA ILE A 304 12.32 34.13 -4.49
C ILE A 304 11.31 32.98 -4.62
N ASN A 305 10.09 33.16 -4.13
CA ASN A 305 9.09 32.09 -4.12
C ASN A 305 7.69 32.65 -3.80
N LYS A 306 6.66 31.95 -4.28
CA LYS A 306 5.27 32.17 -3.87
C LYS A 306 4.77 30.93 -3.12
N TYR A 307 4.40 31.13 -1.86
CA TYR A 307 3.87 30.07 -1.01
C TYR A 307 2.35 30.12 -0.97
N VAL A 308 1.71 28.97 -1.15
CA VAL A 308 0.28 28.75 -0.93
C VAL A 308 0.16 27.78 0.24
N SER A 309 -0.23 28.29 1.41
CA SER A 309 -0.42 27.49 2.61
C SER A 309 -1.80 26.84 2.63
N ILE A 310 -1.86 25.56 2.97
CA ILE A 310 -3.10 24.79 3.12
C ILE A 310 -3.41 24.48 4.58
N ASP A 311 -4.65 24.05 4.85
CA ASP A 311 -5.14 23.78 6.20
C ASP A 311 -4.74 22.41 6.79
N GLY A 312 -3.93 21.64 6.08
CA GLY A 312 -3.26 20.42 6.54
C GLY A 312 -1.74 20.55 6.57
N GLY A 313 -1.04 19.45 6.33
CA GLY A 313 0.41 19.45 6.16
C GLY A 313 1.02 18.07 6.34
N MET A 314 2.27 18.00 6.78
CA MET A 314 2.99 16.75 7.02
C MET A 314 2.32 15.83 8.06
N SER A 315 1.38 16.34 8.87
CA SER A 315 0.54 15.51 9.74
C SER A 315 -0.35 14.52 9.00
N ASP A 316 -0.81 14.86 7.79
CA ASP A 316 -1.68 14.02 6.95
C ASP A 316 -1.05 13.69 5.58
N HIS A 317 0.08 14.34 5.27
CA HIS A 317 0.83 14.19 4.04
C HIS A 317 2.36 14.18 4.31
N ILE A 318 2.83 13.20 5.07
CA ILE A 318 4.25 13.10 5.46
C ILE A 318 5.19 12.67 4.32
N ARG A 319 4.64 12.09 3.26
CA ARG A 319 5.44 11.38 2.23
C ARG A 319 6.38 12.29 1.45
N THR A 320 6.04 13.56 1.23
CA THR A 320 6.94 14.51 0.59
C THR A 320 8.17 14.73 1.47
N ALA A 321 7.97 15.03 2.75
CA ALA A 321 9.09 15.26 3.68
C ALA A 321 9.93 13.99 3.95
N LEU A 322 9.30 12.81 3.94
CA LEU A 322 9.96 11.55 4.30
C LEU A 322 10.63 10.85 3.12
N TYR A 323 10.08 10.98 1.91
CA TYR A 323 10.50 10.21 0.73
C TYR A 323 10.77 11.07 -0.51
N ASP A 324 10.73 12.41 -0.38
CA ASP A 324 10.78 13.33 -1.52
C ASP A 324 9.73 13.00 -2.60
N ALA A 325 8.59 12.44 -2.17
CA ALA A 325 7.52 12.03 -3.06
C ALA A 325 6.93 13.25 -3.79
N LYS A 326 6.70 13.11 -5.10
CA LYS A 326 6.10 14.14 -5.94
C LYS A 326 4.61 13.90 -6.10
N TYR A 327 3.84 14.98 -6.24
CA TYR A 327 2.40 14.93 -6.41
C TYR A 327 1.92 16.04 -7.34
N GLN A 328 0.70 15.85 -7.83
CA GLN A 328 -0.03 16.85 -8.58
C GLN A 328 -1.15 17.44 -7.72
N ALA A 329 -1.27 18.77 -7.74
CA ALA A 329 -2.41 19.49 -7.16
C ALA A 329 -3.30 20.04 -8.28
N LEU A 330 -4.62 20.00 -8.05
CA LEU A 330 -5.62 20.62 -8.92
C LEU A 330 -6.50 21.57 -8.10
N LEU A 331 -6.92 22.66 -8.74
CA LEU A 331 -7.91 23.57 -8.17
C LEU A 331 -9.30 22.91 -8.24
N VAL A 332 -10.03 22.88 -7.12
CA VAL A 332 -11.31 22.17 -7.05
C VAL A 332 -12.48 23.04 -7.49
N ASN A 333 -12.41 24.34 -7.25
CA ASN A 333 -13.54 25.26 -7.37
C ASN A 333 -13.89 25.60 -8.82
N ARG A 334 -12.91 25.56 -9.72
CA ARG A 334 -12.99 26.05 -11.10
C ARG A 334 -11.90 25.41 -11.96
N ASN A 335 -12.18 25.26 -13.25
CA ASN A 335 -11.25 24.76 -14.25
C ASN A 335 -10.56 25.94 -14.93
N GLU A 336 -9.30 26.17 -14.60
CA GLU A 336 -8.50 27.28 -15.10
C GLU A 336 -7.12 26.77 -15.50
N GLU A 337 -6.48 27.50 -16.43
CA GLU A 337 -5.12 27.20 -16.84
C GLU A 337 -4.15 27.41 -15.68
N ALA A 338 -3.22 26.46 -15.51
CA ALA A 338 -2.17 26.56 -14.52
C ALA A 338 -1.00 27.39 -15.07
N ASP A 339 -1.09 28.71 -14.91
CA ASP A 339 -0.17 29.72 -15.44
C ASP A 339 0.87 30.22 -14.41
N ASP A 340 0.86 29.67 -13.19
CA ASP A 340 1.77 30.05 -12.10
C ASP A 340 2.50 28.83 -11.51
N SER A 341 3.66 29.07 -10.90
CA SER A 341 4.51 28.06 -10.26
C SER A 341 4.72 28.44 -8.80
N VAL A 342 4.16 27.66 -7.88
CA VAL A 342 4.14 27.98 -6.45
C VAL A 342 4.63 26.82 -5.60
N THR A 343 5.01 27.10 -4.36
CA THR A 343 5.23 26.06 -3.35
C THR A 343 3.98 25.89 -2.49
N ILE A 344 3.43 24.69 -2.44
CA ILE A 344 2.34 24.33 -1.53
C ILE A 344 2.96 23.87 -0.21
N ALA A 345 2.67 24.61 0.86
CA ALA A 345 3.15 24.34 2.22
C ALA A 345 1.99 24.02 3.15
N GLY A 346 2.22 23.20 4.17
CA GLY A 346 1.24 22.99 5.23
C GLY A 346 1.23 24.13 6.25
N LYS A 347 0.51 23.94 7.36
CA LYS A 347 0.37 24.93 8.45
C LYS A 347 1.14 24.58 9.73
N LEU A 348 1.95 23.52 9.72
CA LEU A 348 2.68 23.06 10.89
C LEU A 348 3.93 23.90 11.13
N CYS A 349 4.39 23.94 12.38
CA CYS A 349 5.51 24.77 12.80
C CYS A 349 6.85 24.10 12.50
N GLU A 350 7.03 23.65 11.26
CA GLU A 350 8.22 22.96 10.77
C GLU A 350 8.59 23.48 9.39
N SER A 351 9.88 23.79 9.18
CA SER A 351 10.31 24.36 7.89
C SER A 351 10.22 23.36 6.74
N GLY A 352 10.28 22.06 7.06
CA GLY A 352 10.07 20.95 6.14
C GLY A 352 8.60 20.62 5.85
N ASP A 353 7.62 21.37 6.37
CA ASP A 353 6.19 21.16 6.09
C ASP A 353 5.81 21.66 4.68
N ILE A 354 6.36 20.98 3.68
CA ILE A 354 6.22 21.26 2.26
C ILE A 354 5.56 20.05 1.59
N ILE A 355 4.50 20.30 0.84
CA ILE A 355 3.71 19.25 0.21
C ILE A 355 4.08 19.08 -1.25
N ILE A 356 4.18 20.19 -2.00
CA ILE A 356 4.60 20.19 -3.41
C ILE A 356 5.47 21.42 -3.66
N LYS A 357 6.71 21.19 -4.13
CA LYS A 357 7.57 22.24 -4.70
C LYS A 357 7.19 22.41 -6.18
N ASP A 358 7.21 23.65 -6.67
CA ASP A 358 6.93 23.99 -8.07
C ASP A 358 5.55 23.49 -8.59
N ALA A 359 4.55 23.49 -7.71
CA ALA A 359 3.18 23.16 -8.06
C ALA A 359 2.66 24.12 -9.13
N LYS A 360 2.12 23.55 -10.22
CA LYS A 360 1.45 24.32 -11.27
C LYS A 360 0.01 24.60 -10.86
N LEU A 361 -0.30 25.86 -10.60
CA LEU A 361 -1.62 26.32 -10.21
C LEU A 361 -2.00 27.59 -10.98
N PRO A 362 -3.30 27.91 -11.10
CA PRO A 362 -3.72 29.21 -11.62
C PRO A 362 -3.25 30.35 -10.73
N SER A 363 -2.77 31.43 -11.33
CA SER A 363 -2.35 32.68 -10.68
C SER A 363 -3.49 33.32 -9.88
N SER A 364 -4.74 33.00 -10.24
CA SER A 364 -5.98 33.43 -9.59
C SER A 364 -6.24 32.79 -8.22
N VAL A 365 -5.50 31.73 -7.83
CA VAL A 365 -5.70 31.03 -6.56
C VAL A 365 -5.68 32.01 -5.40
N LYS A 366 -6.67 31.88 -4.51
CA LYS A 366 -6.87 32.76 -3.36
C LYS A 366 -7.35 32.01 -2.14
N ARG A 367 -7.26 32.66 -0.98
CA ARG A 367 -7.80 32.14 0.29
C ARG A 367 -9.26 31.69 0.15
N GLY A 368 -9.59 30.53 0.70
CA GLY A 368 -10.91 29.92 0.63
C GLY A 368 -11.17 29.09 -0.64
N ASP A 369 -10.23 29.06 -1.59
CA ASP A 369 -10.23 28.04 -2.63
C ASP A 369 -9.90 26.67 -2.05
N TYR A 370 -10.33 25.60 -2.72
CA TYR A 370 -9.99 24.23 -2.37
C TYR A 370 -9.02 23.64 -3.37
N LEU A 371 -8.04 22.90 -2.87
CA LEU A 371 -7.11 22.12 -3.68
C LEU A 371 -7.35 20.63 -3.47
N ALA A 372 -7.20 19.84 -4.53
CA ALA A 372 -7.14 18.39 -4.45
C ALA A 372 -5.72 17.94 -4.80
N ILE A 373 -5.08 17.22 -3.89
CA ILE A 373 -3.82 16.54 -4.18
C ILE A 373 -4.14 15.10 -4.59
N LEU A 374 -3.65 14.71 -5.76
CA LEU A 374 -3.97 13.43 -6.39
C LEU A 374 -3.11 12.29 -5.87
N SER A 375 -3.57 11.06 -6.09
CA SER A 375 -2.84 9.82 -5.77
C SER A 375 -2.45 9.68 -4.29
N THR A 376 -3.30 10.18 -3.39
CA THR A 376 -3.07 10.16 -1.94
C THR A 376 -3.72 8.97 -1.22
N GLY A 377 -4.30 8.02 -1.96
CA GLY A 377 -5.02 6.90 -1.35
C GLY A 377 -4.14 5.84 -0.69
N ALA A 378 -2.81 5.89 -0.89
CA ALA A 378 -1.88 4.95 -0.27
C ALA A 378 -0.93 5.68 0.68
N TYR A 379 -0.80 5.16 1.90
CA TYR A 379 0.11 5.55 2.96
C TYR A 379 -0.06 6.97 3.52
N HIS A 380 -1.10 7.71 3.12
CA HIS A 380 -1.36 9.04 3.69
C HIS A 380 -2.08 8.90 5.02
N TYR A 381 -3.29 8.32 5.03
CA TYR A 381 -4.02 8.11 6.27
C TYR A 381 -3.25 7.18 7.24
N SER A 382 -2.65 6.09 6.72
CA SER A 382 -1.88 5.14 7.54
C SER A 382 -0.70 5.79 8.25
N MET A 383 -0.10 6.83 7.66
CA MET A 383 1.02 7.56 8.26
C MET A 383 0.59 8.89 8.89
N ALA A 384 -0.72 9.15 9.01
CA ALA A 384 -1.21 10.37 9.61
C ALA A 384 -0.86 10.42 11.11
N SER A 385 -0.38 11.57 11.55
CA SER A 385 0.07 11.82 12.92
C SER A 385 -0.72 12.97 13.56
N ASN A 386 -0.54 13.14 14.86
CA ASN A 386 -1.03 14.29 15.61
C ASN A 386 0.08 15.33 15.84
N TYR A 387 1.05 15.46 14.93
CA TYR A 387 2.08 16.50 15.04
C TYR A 387 1.44 17.89 15.16
N ASN A 388 1.91 18.70 16.10
CA ASN A 388 1.26 19.94 16.57
C ASN A 388 -0.22 19.79 17.03
N GLN A 389 -0.61 18.63 17.57
CA GLN A 389 -1.97 18.33 18.02
C GLN A 389 -3.02 18.44 16.89
N MET A 390 -2.60 18.23 15.65
CA MET A 390 -3.47 18.20 14.49
C MET A 390 -4.43 17.02 14.55
N GLN A 391 -5.73 17.25 14.34
CA GLN A 391 -6.74 16.19 14.26
C GLN A 391 -6.56 15.39 12.96
N LYS A 392 -6.57 14.05 13.04
CA LYS A 392 -6.57 13.22 11.82
C LYS A 392 -7.80 13.51 10.94
N PRO A 393 -7.64 13.54 9.61
CA PRO A 393 -8.71 13.92 8.68
C PRO A 393 -9.85 12.90 8.65
N SER A 394 -11.02 13.32 8.18
CA SER A 394 -12.10 12.40 7.80
C SER A 394 -11.76 11.68 6.49
N VAL A 395 -12.37 10.51 6.28
CA VAL A 395 -12.24 9.72 5.05
C VAL A 395 -13.62 9.35 4.51
N PHE A 396 -13.81 9.56 3.21
CA PHE A 396 -15.04 9.24 2.49
C PHE A 396 -14.80 8.26 1.33
N PHE A 397 -15.72 7.33 1.15
CA PHE A 397 -15.83 6.52 -0.07
C PHE A 397 -16.98 7.04 -0.91
N LEU A 398 -16.72 7.28 -2.19
CA LEU A 398 -17.72 7.69 -3.17
C LEU A 398 -18.11 6.51 -4.04
N LYS A 399 -19.42 6.29 -4.17
CA LYS A 399 -19.99 5.24 -5.01
C LYS A 399 -21.42 5.58 -5.41
N ASP A 400 -21.73 5.37 -6.68
CA ASP A 400 -23.06 5.57 -7.26
C ASP A 400 -23.62 6.97 -6.93
N GLY A 401 -22.77 7.99 -7.01
CA GLY A 401 -23.13 9.38 -6.71
C GLY A 401 -23.41 9.68 -5.23
N LYS A 402 -23.03 8.78 -4.31
CA LYS A 402 -23.17 8.98 -2.86
C LYS A 402 -21.81 9.04 -2.17
N ALA A 403 -21.69 9.96 -1.22
CA ALA A 403 -20.53 10.06 -0.33
C ALA A 403 -20.84 9.38 1.01
N ARG A 404 -20.01 8.41 1.39
CA ARG A 404 -20.13 7.67 2.65
C ARG A 404 -18.92 7.93 3.53
N GLU A 405 -19.15 8.51 4.70
CA GLU A 405 -18.09 8.67 5.71
C GLU A 405 -17.69 7.29 6.23
N VAL A 406 -16.43 6.92 6.02
CA VAL A 406 -15.87 5.63 6.48
C VAL A 406 -14.94 5.81 7.67
N ILE A 407 -14.38 7.00 7.84
CA ILE A 407 -13.64 7.40 9.03
C ILE A 407 -14.05 8.83 9.39
N LYS A 408 -14.51 9.02 10.63
CA LYS A 408 -14.82 10.33 11.19
C LYS A 408 -13.54 11.12 11.44
N ARG A 409 -13.61 12.44 11.25
CA ARG A 409 -12.55 13.35 11.70
C ARG A 409 -12.30 13.13 13.18
N GLN A 410 -11.03 13.01 13.57
CA GLN A 410 -10.67 12.87 14.99
C GLN A 410 -11.11 14.12 15.74
N SER A 411 -11.81 13.97 16.86
CA SER A 411 -12.23 15.08 17.72
C SER A 411 -11.10 15.53 18.66
N LEU A 412 -11.19 16.76 19.20
CA LEU A 412 -10.26 17.22 20.23
C LEU A 412 -10.25 16.31 21.47
N ARG A 413 -11.42 15.75 21.83
CA ARG A 413 -11.50 14.78 22.94
C ARG A 413 -10.67 13.53 22.66
N GLN A 414 -10.65 13.04 21.42
CA GLN A 414 -9.86 11.87 21.05
C GLN A 414 -8.35 12.14 21.05
N LEU A 415 -7.90 13.40 20.95
CA LEU A 415 -6.47 13.73 21.08
C LEU A 415 -5.95 13.46 22.49
N ILE A 416 -6.79 13.70 23.50
CA ILE A 416 -6.39 13.69 24.92
C ILE A 416 -7.04 12.55 25.71
N ILE A 417 -7.67 11.57 25.04
CA ILE A 417 -8.48 10.56 25.73
C ILE A 417 -7.66 9.64 26.65
N ASN A 418 -6.36 9.52 26.36
CA ASN A 418 -5.43 8.73 27.15
C ASN A 418 -4.61 9.56 28.16
N ASP A 419 -4.81 10.88 28.20
CA ASP A 419 -4.07 11.76 29.10
C ASP A 419 -4.59 11.57 30.53
N THR A 420 -3.66 11.43 31.48
CA THR A 420 -3.96 11.37 32.91
C THR A 420 -3.85 12.76 33.53
N LYS A 421 -4.70 13.04 34.52
CA LYS A 421 -4.74 14.34 35.22
C LYS A 421 -3.79 14.38 36.40
#